data_AF-A0A0F9KTI7-F1
#
_entry.id   AF-A0A0F9KTI7-F1
#
_cell.length_a   1.000
_cell.length_b   1.000
_cell.length_c   1.000
_cell.angle_alpha   90.00
_cell.angle_beta   90.00
_cell.angle_gamma   90.00
#
_symmetry.space_group_name_H-M   'P 1'
#
loop_
_entity.id
_entity.type
_entity.pdbx_description
1 polymer ?
#
loop_
_entity_poly.entity_id
_entity_poly.type
_entity_poly.pdbx_seq_one_letter_code
_entity_poly.pdbx_strand_id
1 'polypeptide(L)'
;MNKGFTLIEVMVALAIVGGLLVTLLYTVGHHLDVAARHETVTKAVLLAREKIGTIRAGTRKAEGDFPPPDQDYHWRVDVDQEAYFGVTLFKLSVTVTNGDEKVVLQELMREGVFAQ
;
A
#
# COMPACT_ATOMS: atom_id res chain seq x y z
N MET A 1 -36.16 31.16 42.08
CA MET A 1 -34.85 30.76 42.65
C MET A 1 -34.06 30.06 41.56
N ASN A 2 -33.10 30.76 40.95
CA ASN A 2 -32.27 30.18 39.89
C ASN A 2 -31.18 29.35 40.55
N LYS A 3 -31.21 28.03 40.35
CA LYS A 3 -30.10 27.15 40.71
C LYS A 3 -28.97 27.44 39.71
N GLY A 4 -27.88 28.04 40.20
CA GLY A 4 -26.66 28.22 39.40
C GLY A 4 -25.94 26.89 39.18
N PHE A 5 -25.05 26.85 38.20
CA PHE A 5 -24.16 25.72 37.94
C PHE A 5 -23.28 25.43 39.17
N THR A 6 -23.10 24.15 39.47
CA THR A 6 -22.18 23.73 40.54
C THR A 6 -20.74 23.68 40.00
N LEU A 7 -19.76 23.89 40.87
CA LEU A 7 -18.34 23.76 40.49
C LEU A 7 -18.03 22.35 39.94
N ILE A 8 -18.60 21.32 40.57
CA ILE A 8 -18.45 19.93 40.13
C ILE A 8 -19.00 19.73 38.71
N GLU A 9 -20.12 20.33 38.38
CA GLU A 9 -20.74 20.19 37.06
C GLU A 9 -19.86 20.79 35.96
N VAL A 10 -19.26 21.95 36.21
CA VAL A 10 -18.31 22.58 35.28
C VAL A 10 -17.04 21.73 35.14
N MET A 11 -16.53 21.18 36.25
CA MET A 11 -15.34 20.32 36.23
C MET A 11 -15.59 19.01 35.46
N VAL A 12 -16.75 18.38 35.66
CA VAL A 12 -17.12 17.15 34.93
C VAL A 12 -17.32 17.45 33.45
N ALA A 13 -18.03 18.54 33.11
CA ALA A 13 -18.19 18.96 31.72
C ALA A 13 -16.84 19.21 31.04
N LEU A 14 -15.91 19.90 31.73
CA LEU A 14 -14.58 20.15 31.20
C LEU A 14 -13.76 18.86 31.04
N ALA A 15 -13.86 17.91 31.99
CA ALA A 15 -13.19 16.63 31.88
C ALA A 15 -13.67 15.81 30.67
N ILE A 16 -14.98 15.80 30.43
CA ILE A 16 -15.57 15.12 29.27
C ILE A 16 -15.12 15.78 27.96
N VAL A 17 -15.24 17.12 27.87
CA VAL A 17 -14.85 17.86 26.66
C VAL A 17 -13.35 17.73 26.40
N GLY A 18 -12.52 17.77 27.45
CA GLY A 18 -11.08 17.56 27.33
C GLY A 18 -10.73 16.17 26.79
N GLY A 19 -11.36 15.11 27.32
CA GLY A 19 -11.16 13.75 26.81
C GLY A 19 -11.59 13.58 25.35
N LEU A 20 -12.73 14.20 24.97
CA LEU A 20 -13.18 14.22 23.58
C LEU A 20 -12.20 14.96 22.66
N LEU A 21 -11.67 16.11 23.10
CA LEU A 21 -10.70 16.88 22.33
C LEU A 21 -9.42 16.06 22.05
N VAL A 22 -8.88 15.39 23.06
CA VAL A 22 -7.69 14.53 22.91
C VAL A 22 -7.97 13.38 21.94
N THR A 23 -9.14 12.75 22.05
CA THR A 23 -9.56 11.67 21.15
C THR A 23 -9.66 12.13 19.69
N LEU A 24 -10.19 13.34 19.46
CA LEU A 24 -10.30 13.93 18.13
C LEU A 24 -8.92 14.26 17.55
N LEU A 25 -8.02 14.85 18.34
CA LEU A 25 -6.66 15.16 17.90
C LEU A 25 -5.91 13.89 17.46
N TYR A 26 -6.04 12.81 18.26
CA TYR A 26 -5.44 11.53 17.91
C TYR A 26 -6.04 10.95 16.61
N THR A 27 -7.37 10.98 16.49
CA THR A 27 -8.09 10.47 15.32
C THR A 27 -7.68 11.22 14.04
N VAL A 28 -7.56 12.54 14.08
CA VAL A 28 -7.13 13.33 12.92
C VAL A 28 -5.69 13.01 12.54
N GLY A 29 -4.79 12.90 13.51
CA GLY A 29 -3.40 12.49 13.26
C GLY A 29 -3.31 11.11 12.59
N HIS A 30 -4.11 10.15 13.07
CA HIS A 30 -4.18 8.82 12.49
C HIS A 30 -4.74 8.84 11.05
N HIS A 31 -5.78 9.64 10.77
CA HIS A 31 -6.34 9.73 9.43
C HIS A 31 -5.35 10.31 8.41
N LEU A 32 -4.50 11.26 8.82
CA LEU A 32 -3.46 11.82 7.93
C LEU A 32 -2.42 10.75 7.55
N ASP A 33 -1.98 9.95 8.52
CA ASP A 33 -1.05 8.85 8.29
C ASP A 33 -1.64 7.80 7.35
N VAL A 34 -2.89 7.40 7.60
CA VAL A 34 -3.63 6.48 6.73
C VAL A 34 -3.80 7.05 5.31
N ALA A 35 -4.11 8.34 5.17
CA ALA A 35 -4.25 8.99 3.87
C ALA A 35 -2.93 9.01 3.09
N ALA A 36 -1.82 9.35 3.74
CA ALA A 36 -0.49 9.31 3.12
C ALA A 36 -0.12 7.88 2.66
N ARG A 37 -0.42 6.88 3.49
CA ARG A 37 -0.26 5.46 3.14
C ARG A 37 -1.09 5.05 1.92
N HIS A 38 -2.33 5.52 1.81
CA HIS A 38 -3.16 5.23 0.64
C HIS A 38 -2.57 5.78 -0.67
N GLU A 39 -1.93 6.95 -0.62
CA GLU A 39 -1.25 7.52 -1.78
C GLU A 39 -0.06 6.64 -2.22
N THR A 40 0.81 6.28 -1.28
CA THR A 40 2.00 5.44 -1.52
C THR A 40 1.62 4.06 -2.07
N VAL A 41 0.63 3.39 -1.47
CA VAL A 41 0.13 2.10 -1.96
C VAL A 41 -0.44 2.24 -3.38
N THR A 42 -1.26 3.27 -3.64
CA THR A 42 -1.86 3.48 -4.97
C THR A 42 -0.78 3.67 -6.03
N LYS A 43 0.24 4.47 -5.71
CA LYS A 43 1.38 4.71 -6.61
C LYS A 43 2.18 3.43 -6.85
N ALA A 44 2.49 2.67 -5.80
CA ALA A 44 3.17 1.39 -5.91
C ALA A 44 2.40 0.38 -6.79
N VAL A 45 1.06 0.36 -6.70
CA VAL A 45 0.21 -0.47 -7.57
C VAL A 45 0.32 -0.03 -9.03
N LEU A 46 0.27 1.28 -9.32
CA LEU A 46 0.41 1.79 -10.68
C LEU A 46 1.79 1.45 -11.27
N LEU A 47 2.86 1.67 -10.50
CA LEU A 47 4.22 1.31 -10.88
C LEU A 47 4.39 -0.19 -11.12
N ALA A 48 3.81 -1.04 -10.27
CA ALA A 48 3.83 -2.49 -10.46
C ALA A 48 3.12 -2.90 -11.75
N ARG A 49 1.94 -2.32 -12.03
CA ARG A 49 1.19 -2.58 -13.27
C ARG A 49 1.94 -2.16 -14.52
N GLU A 50 2.53 -0.96 -14.50
CA GLU A 50 3.38 -0.49 -15.59
C GLU A 50 4.55 -1.45 -15.81
N LYS A 51 5.22 -1.86 -14.72
CA LYS A 51 6.36 -2.76 -14.80
C LYS A 51 6.01 -4.09 -15.46
N ILE A 52 4.85 -4.68 -15.12
CA ILE A 52 4.38 -5.91 -15.76
C ILE A 52 4.32 -5.78 -17.29
N GLY A 53 3.78 -4.67 -17.80
CA GLY A 53 3.70 -4.43 -19.25
C GLY A 53 5.05 -4.27 -19.94
N THR A 54 6.12 -3.94 -19.19
CA THR A 54 7.48 -3.76 -19.73
C THR A 54 8.32 -5.03 -19.70
N ILE A 55 7.89 -6.06 -18.97
CA ILE A 55 8.65 -7.30 -18.82
C ILE A 55 8.67 -8.05 -20.14
N ARG A 56 9.88 -8.37 -20.61
CA ARG A 56 10.10 -9.07 -21.87
C ARG A 56 10.06 -10.58 -21.69
N ALA A 57 9.67 -11.27 -22.75
CA ALA A 57 9.82 -12.71 -22.89
C ALA A 57 11.25 -13.15 -22.51
N GLY A 58 11.35 -14.17 -21.67
CA GLY A 58 12.60 -14.75 -21.18
C GLY A 58 13.09 -14.19 -19.84
N THR A 59 12.49 -13.12 -19.33
CA THR A 59 12.84 -12.57 -18.00
C THR A 59 12.40 -13.53 -16.90
N ARG A 60 13.35 -14.12 -16.15
CA ARG A 60 13.04 -14.98 -14.99
C ARG A 60 13.06 -14.23 -13.68
N LYS A 61 14.11 -13.44 -13.44
CA LYS A 61 14.27 -12.60 -12.26
C LYS A 61 14.93 -11.29 -12.66
N ALA A 62 14.45 -10.18 -12.13
CA ALA A 62 15.05 -8.88 -12.31
C ALA A 62 14.69 -7.99 -11.12
N GLU A 63 15.58 -7.08 -10.74
CA GLU A 63 15.31 -6.10 -9.69
C GLU A 63 16.02 -4.78 -10.00
N GLY A 64 15.59 -3.71 -9.34
CA GLY A 64 16.18 -2.39 -9.46
C GLY A 64 15.26 -1.31 -8.92
N ASP A 65 15.70 -0.06 -9.09
CA ASP A 65 14.94 1.11 -8.65
C ASP A 65 14.18 1.73 -9.82
N PHE A 66 13.14 2.51 -9.52
CA PHE A 66 12.49 3.34 -10.53
C PHE A 66 13.30 4.62 -10.79
N PRO A 67 13.28 5.17 -12.01
CA PRO A 67 13.91 6.44 -12.30
C PRO A 67 13.17 7.61 -11.61
N PRO A 68 13.80 8.79 -11.50
CA PRO A 68 13.11 9.99 -11.01
C PRO A 68 11.81 10.25 -11.79
N PRO A 69 10.70 10.60 -11.12
CA PRO A 69 10.60 11.03 -9.72
C PRO A 69 10.40 9.91 -8.68
N ASP A 70 10.43 8.63 -9.07
CA ASP A 70 10.01 7.48 -8.25
C ASP A 70 11.18 6.70 -7.62
N GLN A 71 12.33 7.33 -7.47
CA GLN A 71 13.57 6.73 -6.95
C GLN A 71 13.45 6.07 -5.56
N ASP A 72 12.44 6.45 -4.77
CA ASP A 72 12.19 5.86 -3.45
C ASP A 72 11.48 4.49 -3.55
N TYR A 73 11.03 4.10 -4.74
CA TYR A 73 10.39 2.82 -5.00
C TYR A 73 11.40 1.84 -5.60
N HIS A 74 11.46 0.65 -5.01
CA HIS A 74 12.26 -0.46 -5.51
C HIS A 74 11.34 -1.55 -6.09
N TRP A 75 11.72 -2.16 -7.19
CA TRP A 75 10.97 -3.23 -7.84
C TRP A 75 11.75 -4.54 -7.92
N ARG A 76 11.02 -5.65 -7.77
CA ARG A 76 11.52 -7.00 -8.02
C ARG A 76 10.50 -7.80 -8.83
N VAL A 77 10.99 -8.43 -9.88
CA VAL A 77 10.28 -9.34 -10.77
C VAL A 77 10.74 -10.76 -10.46
N ASP A 78 9.80 -11.66 -10.23
CA ASP A 78 10.03 -13.10 -10.17
C ASP A 78 9.01 -13.82 -11.06
N VAL A 79 9.49 -14.68 -11.96
CA VAL A 79 8.65 -15.49 -12.84
C VAL A 79 8.85 -16.95 -12.49
N ASP A 80 7.84 -17.51 -11.83
CA ASP A 80 7.79 -18.92 -11.48
C ASP A 80 7.03 -19.71 -12.54
N GLN A 81 7.50 -20.93 -12.81
CA GLN A 81 6.82 -21.88 -13.69
C GLN A 81 6.02 -22.85 -12.83
N GLU A 82 4.71 -22.86 -12.98
CA GLU A 82 3.82 -23.79 -12.30
C GLU A 82 3.11 -24.68 -13.34
N ALA A 83 3.16 -25.99 -13.15
CA ALA A 83 2.46 -26.94 -13.99
C ALA A 83 1.13 -27.33 -13.32
N TYR A 84 0.01 -26.95 -13.93
CA TYR A 84 -1.33 -27.28 -13.44
C TYR A 84 -2.07 -28.08 -14.52
N PHE A 85 -2.55 -29.29 -14.16
CA PHE A 85 -3.29 -30.19 -15.07
C PHE A 85 -2.66 -30.39 -16.46
N GLY A 86 -1.32 -30.51 -16.53
CA GLY A 86 -0.61 -30.71 -17.80
C GLY A 86 -0.41 -29.45 -18.66
N VAL A 87 -0.77 -28.27 -18.13
CA VAL A 87 -0.50 -26.97 -18.76
C VAL A 87 0.58 -26.24 -17.96
N THR A 88 1.60 -25.75 -18.66
CA THR A 88 2.62 -24.87 -18.09
C THR A 88 2.08 -23.44 -18.00
N LEU A 89 2.02 -22.89 -16.79
CA LEU A 89 1.69 -21.49 -16.53
C LEU A 89 2.91 -20.77 -15.96
N PHE A 90 3.07 -19.51 -16.32
CA PHE A 90 4.10 -18.64 -15.76
C PHE A 90 3.43 -17.64 -14.84
N LYS A 91 3.84 -17.63 -13.56
CA LYS A 91 3.38 -16.69 -12.56
C LYS A 91 4.38 -15.56 -12.44
N LEU A 92 4.00 -14.39 -12.94
CA LEU A 92 4.78 -13.18 -12.81
C LEU A 92 4.40 -12.44 -11.53
N SER A 93 5.37 -12.25 -10.64
CA SER A 93 5.23 -11.49 -9.41
C SER A 93 6.06 -10.21 -9.50
N VAL A 94 5.42 -9.06 -9.44
CA VAL A 94 6.07 -7.76 -9.30
C VAL A 94 5.86 -7.25 -7.89
N THR A 95 6.95 -7.12 -7.16
CA THR A 95 6.98 -6.52 -5.82
C THR A 95 7.51 -5.11 -5.94
N VAL A 96 6.75 -4.12 -5.44
CA VAL A 96 7.20 -2.74 -5.29
C VAL A 96 7.25 -2.40 -3.80
N THR A 97 8.37 -1.84 -3.34
CA THR A 97 8.59 -1.45 -1.93
C THR A 97 8.99 0.01 -1.81
N ASN A 98 8.43 0.70 -0.83
CA ASN A 98 8.82 2.05 -0.39
C ASN A 98 8.70 2.12 1.14
N GLY A 99 9.83 2.25 1.84
CA GLY A 99 9.86 2.17 3.30
C GLY A 99 9.30 0.84 3.83
N ASP A 100 8.31 0.91 4.72
CA ASP A 100 7.60 -0.24 5.29
C ASP A 100 6.47 -0.77 4.39
N GLU A 101 6.13 -0.05 3.33
CA GLU A 101 5.06 -0.44 2.41
C GLU A 101 5.56 -1.38 1.32
N LYS A 102 4.82 -2.47 1.14
CA LYS A 102 5.10 -3.49 0.13
C LYS A 102 3.82 -3.85 -0.61
N VAL A 103 3.84 -3.68 -1.92
CA VAL A 103 2.78 -4.11 -2.84
C VAL A 103 3.30 -5.25 -3.69
N VAL A 104 2.53 -6.33 -3.80
CA VAL A 104 2.85 -7.45 -4.69
C VAL A 104 1.69 -7.63 -5.66
N LEU A 105 1.98 -7.53 -6.95
CA LEU A 105 1.02 -7.81 -8.01
C LEU A 105 1.43 -9.10 -8.73
N GLN A 106 0.46 -9.99 -8.91
CA GLN A 106 0.68 -11.29 -9.53
C GLN A 106 -0.20 -11.44 -10.76
N GLU A 107 0.40 -11.85 -11.87
CA GLU A 107 -0.31 -12.15 -13.10
C GLU A 107 0.07 -13.53 -13.63
N LEU A 108 -0.92 -14.28 -14.10
CA LEU A 108 -0.75 -15.61 -14.69
C LEU A 108 -0.69 -15.48 -16.21
N MET A 109 0.43 -15.89 -16.78
CA MET A 109 0.64 -15.90 -18.23
C MET A 109 0.65 -17.34 -18.77
N ARG A 110 0.12 -17.50 -19.98
CA ARG A 110 0.20 -18.76 -20.73
C ARG A 110 1.52 -18.83 -21.51
N GLU A 111 2.06 -20.03 -21.65
CA GLU A 111 3.37 -20.36 -22.24
C GLU A 111 3.68 -19.68 -23.60
N GLY A 112 2.67 -19.40 -24.43
CA GLY A 112 2.86 -18.77 -25.75
C GLY A 112 3.40 -17.33 -25.75
N VAL A 113 3.45 -16.65 -24.60
CA VAL A 113 3.96 -15.26 -24.48
C VAL A 113 5.50 -15.21 -24.32
N PHE A 114 6.15 -16.33 -23.98
CA PHE A 114 7.60 -16.39 -23.73
C PHE A 114 8.42 -16.96 -24.92
N ALA A 115 7.77 -17.28 -26.04
CA ALA A 115 8.37 -18.01 -27.17
C ALA A 115 8.64 -17.17 -28.44
N GLN A 116 8.66 -15.83 -28.35
CA GLN A 116 9.08 -14.93 -29.43
C GLN A 116 10.24 -14.03 -29.00
#